data_AF-A0A956A472-F1
#
_entry.id   AF-A0A956A472-F1
#
_cell.length_a   1.000
_cell.length_b   1.000
_cell.length_c   1.000
_cell.angle_alpha   90.00
_cell.angle_beta   90.00
_cell.angle_gamma   90.00
#
_symmetry.space_group_name_H-M   'P 1'
#
loop_
_entity.id
_entity.type
_entity.pdbx_description
1 polymer ?
#
loop_
_entity_poly.entity_id
_entity_poly.type
_entity_poly.pdbx_seq_one_letter_code
_entity_poly.pdbx_strand_id
1 'polypeptide(L)'
;IGAGVAGLAAVGAAKGLGAQVRAFDTRPAVKDEVQSLGGTFLELDFEEAGDGGGGYAKVMSPEFIAAEMALFREQAKEVDVVITTALV
;
A
#
# COMPACT_ATOMS: atom_id res chain seq x y z
N ILE A 1 -4.00 1.42 -2.03
CA ILE A 1 -4.04 1.09 -0.58
C ILE A 1 -4.43 -0.38 -0.48
N GLY A 2 -3.50 -1.22 0.00
CA GLY A 2 -3.53 -2.67 -0.19
C GLY A 2 -2.84 -3.07 -1.50
N ALA A 3 -1.96 -4.06 -1.42
CA ALA A 3 -1.19 -4.63 -2.52
C ALA A 3 -1.26 -6.18 -2.49
N GLY A 4 -2.44 -6.72 -2.19
CA GLY A 4 -2.79 -8.10 -2.55
C GLY A 4 -3.07 -8.23 -4.06
N VAL A 5 -3.67 -9.35 -4.49
CA VAL A 5 -3.91 -9.65 -5.91
C VAL A 5 -4.58 -8.50 -6.68
N ALA A 6 -5.67 -7.94 -6.13
CA ALA A 6 -6.38 -6.83 -6.75
C ALA A 6 -5.53 -5.55 -6.81
N GLY A 7 -4.77 -5.26 -5.75
CA GLY A 7 -3.90 -4.09 -5.68
C GLY A 7 -2.76 -4.16 -6.70
N LEU A 8 -2.09 -5.30 -6.80
CA LEU A 8 -0.99 -5.50 -7.77
C LEU A 8 -1.50 -5.47 -9.22
N ALA A 9 -2.66 -6.05 -9.50
CA ALA A 9 -3.30 -5.93 -10.81
C ALA A 9 -3.59 -4.46 -11.16
N ALA A 10 -4.06 -3.67 -10.19
CA ALA A 10 -4.29 -2.24 -10.38
C ALA A 10 -2.98 -1.47 -10.62
N VAL A 11 -1.91 -1.79 -9.89
CA VAL A 11 -0.58 -1.19 -10.10
C VAL A 11 -0.09 -1.47 -11.53
N GLY A 12 -0.10 -2.73 -11.96
CA GLY A 12 0.35 -3.11 -13.29
C GLY A 12 -0.46 -2.44 -14.40
N ALA A 13 -1.79 -2.42 -14.28
CA ALA A 13 -2.67 -1.78 -15.26
C ALA A 13 -2.42 -0.26 -15.34
N ALA A 14 -2.38 0.44 -14.21
CA ALA A 14 -2.16 1.89 -14.19
C ALA A 14 -0.76 2.27 -14.70
N LYS A 15 0.28 1.50 -14.34
CA LYS A 15 1.63 1.65 -14.90
C LYS A 15 1.66 1.43 -16.41
N GLY A 16 0.93 0.43 -16.92
CA GLY A 16 0.78 0.19 -18.36
C GLY A 16 0.11 1.34 -19.12
N LEU A 17 -0.75 2.11 -18.44
CA LEU A 17 -1.36 3.33 -18.98
C LEU A 17 -0.45 4.57 -18.86
N GLY A 18 0.76 4.43 -18.32
CA GLY A 18 1.72 5.53 -18.16
C GLY A 18 1.57 6.34 -16.88
N ALA A 19 0.74 5.90 -15.93
CA ALA A 19 0.57 6.60 -14.66
C ALA A 19 1.81 6.49 -13.75
N GLN A 20 2.01 7.49 -12.91
CA GLN A 20 2.86 7.35 -11.72
C GLN A 20 2.03 6.68 -10.63
N VAL A 21 2.46 5.51 -10.17
CA VAL A 21 1.70 4.72 -9.20
C VAL A 21 2.46 4.63 -7.89
N ARG A 22 1.81 5.08 -6.82
CA ARG A 22 2.26 4.94 -5.43
C ARG A 22 1.36 3.91 -4.75
N ALA A 23 1.92 2.94 -4.04
CA ALA A 23 1.18 1.91 -3.35
C ALA A 23 1.64 1.78 -1.89
N PHE A 24 0.72 1.35 -1.04
CA PHE A 24 0.95 1.12 0.38
C PHE A 24 0.27 -0.20 0.76
N ASP A 25 0.94 -0.99 1.60
CA ASP A 25 0.43 -2.20 2.25
C ASP A 25 1.15 -2.34 3.59
N THR A 26 0.51 -2.95 4.58
CA THR A 26 1.09 -3.13 5.91
C THR A 26 2.14 -4.24 5.96
N ARG A 27 2.17 -5.11 4.94
CA ARG A 27 3.12 -6.22 4.83
C ARG A 27 4.37 -5.78 4.07
N PRO A 28 5.58 -5.95 4.64
CA PRO A 28 6.82 -5.60 3.96
C PRO A 28 7.11 -6.49 2.74
N ALA A 29 6.61 -7.73 2.72
CA ALA A 29 6.88 -8.70 1.65
C ALA A 29 6.41 -8.24 0.25
N VAL A 30 5.36 -7.41 0.18
CA VAL A 30 4.80 -6.93 -1.08
C VAL A 30 5.54 -5.73 -1.67
N LYS A 31 6.53 -5.17 -0.95
CA LYS A 31 7.33 -4.03 -1.40
C LYS A 31 8.04 -4.32 -2.72
N ASP A 32 8.74 -5.46 -2.78
CA ASP A 32 9.49 -5.87 -3.96
C ASP A 32 8.55 -6.15 -5.14
N GLU A 33 7.36 -6.68 -4.88
CA GLU A 33 6.33 -6.92 -5.90
C GLU A 33 5.85 -5.59 -6.53
N VAL A 34 5.51 -4.59 -5.70
CA VAL A 34 5.13 -3.25 -6.17
C VAL A 34 6.25 -2.60 -6.99
N GLN A 35 7.50 -2.71 -6.52
CA GLN A 35 8.65 -2.13 -7.19
C GLN A 35 8.96 -2.84 -8.53
N SER A 36 8.79 -4.17 -8.59
CA SER A 36 8.97 -4.94 -9.82
C SER A 36 8.00 -4.55 -10.93
N LEU A 37 6.80 -4.06 -10.56
CA LEU A 37 5.80 -3.50 -11.47
C LEU A 37 6.05 -2.02 -11.82
N GLY A 38 7.12 -1.41 -11.27
CA GLY A 38 7.48 -0.01 -11.51
C GLY A 38 6.67 1.00 -10.69
N GLY A 39 5.99 0.55 -9.63
CA GLY A 39 5.34 1.41 -8.65
C GLY A 39 6.30 1.84 -7.53
N THR A 40 5.95 2.92 -6.83
CA THR A 40 6.66 3.38 -5.63
C THR A 40 5.94 2.84 -4.40
N PHE A 41 6.66 2.12 -3.55
CA PHE A 41 6.12 1.66 -2.26
C PHE A 41 6.27 2.77 -1.22
N LEU A 42 5.17 3.12 -0.54
CA LEU A 42 5.14 4.09 0.54
C LEU A 42 5.40 3.36 1.86
N GLU A 43 6.27 3.94 2.69
CA GLU A 43 6.66 3.39 3.98
C GLU A 43 6.18 4.30 5.12
N LEU A 44 5.84 3.68 6.25
CA LEU A 44 5.67 4.36 7.52
C LEU A 44 6.88 4.03 8.38
N ASP A 45 7.46 5.06 9.00
CA ASP A 45 8.50 4.87 10.00
C ASP A 45 7.85 4.43 11.32
N PHE A 46 7.64 3.12 11.45
CA PHE A 46 6.98 2.50 12.59
C PHE A 46 7.52 1.09 12.82
N GLU A 47 7.96 0.77 14.05
CA GLU A 47 8.43 -0.57 14.42
C GLU A 47 7.26 -1.53 14.71
N GLU A 48 6.35 -1.71 13.75
CA GLU A 48 5.28 -2.70 13.82
C GLU A 48 5.10 -3.41 12.48
N ALA A 49 5.39 -4.71 12.43
CA ALA A 49 5.16 -5.54 11.24
C ALA A 49 3.69 -5.92 11.12
N GLY A 50 3.10 -5.72 9.93
CA GLY A 50 1.70 -6.03 9.62
C GLY A 50 1.42 -7.46 9.14
N ASP A 51 2.43 -8.33 9.11
CA ASP A 51 2.28 -9.72 8.71
C ASP A 51 1.41 -10.50 9.70
N GLY A 52 0.38 -11.14 9.18
CA GLY A 52 -0.45 -12.14 9.85
C GLY A 52 -0.13 -13.57 9.38
N GLY A 53 -1.00 -14.52 9.72
CA GLY A 53 -0.85 -15.92 9.32
C GLY A 53 -1.17 -16.15 7.84
N GLY A 54 -0.39 -17.01 7.17
CA GLY A 54 -0.71 -17.49 5.82
C GLY A 54 -0.61 -16.44 4.71
N GLY A 55 0.17 -15.36 4.93
CA GLY A 55 0.36 -14.28 3.94
C GLY A 55 -0.68 -13.16 4.02
N TYR A 56 -1.65 -13.24 4.94
CA TYR A 56 -2.62 -12.17 5.20
C TYR A 56 -2.06 -11.10 6.15
N ALA A 57 -2.62 -9.90 6.10
CA ALA A 57 -2.34 -8.86 7.08
C ALA A 57 -3.08 -9.14 8.41
N LYS A 58 -2.59 -8.56 9.51
CA LYS A 58 -3.31 -8.50 10.79
C LYS A 58 -3.82 -7.07 11.05
N VAL A 59 -4.74 -6.94 12.00
CA VAL A 59 -5.18 -5.63 12.50
C VAL A 59 -4.00 -4.93 13.20
N MET A 60 -3.75 -3.67 12.82
CA MET A 60 -2.65 -2.86 13.34
C MET A 60 -3.05 -2.08 14.60
N SER A 61 -2.06 -1.61 15.37
CA SER A 61 -2.29 -0.75 16.52
C SER A 61 -3.02 0.56 16.15
N PRO A 62 -3.79 1.18 17.08
CA PRO A 62 -4.40 2.49 16.85
C PRO A 62 -3.38 3.58 16.46
N GLU A 63 -2.16 3.52 17.01
CA GLU A 63 -1.07 4.45 16.73
C GLU A 63 -0.58 4.28 15.29
N PHE A 64 -0.43 3.04 14.81
CA PHE A 64 -0.11 2.76 13.42
C PHE A 64 -1.21 3.26 12.49
N ILE A 65 -2.48 3.00 12.81
CA ILE A 65 -3.62 3.49 12.01
C ILE A 65 -3.62 5.02 11.97
N ALA A 66 -3.30 5.70 13.07
CA ALA A 66 -3.21 7.15 13.08
C ALA A 66 -2.09 7.68 12.15
N ALA A 67 -0.92 7.05 12.18
CA ALA A 67 0.21 7.38 11.30
C ALA A 67 -0.11 7.08 9.82
N GLU A 68 -0.73 5.95 9.54
CA GLU A 68 -1.22 5.56 8.21
C GLU A 68 -2.20 6.59 7.66
N MET A 69 -3.20 6.99 8.45
CA MET A 69 -4.17 8.00 8.05
C MET A 69 -3.53 9.38 7.85
N ALA A 70 -2.46 9.72 8.57
CA ALA A 70 -1.69 10.94 8.32
C ALA A 70 -0.96 10.87 6.97
N LEU A 71 -0.28 9.77 6.68
CA LEU A 71 0.36 9.52 5.39
C LEU A 71 -0.65 9.64 4.24
N PHE A 72 -1.82 8.99 4.35
CA PHE A 72 -2.85 9.05 3.32
C PHE A 72 -3.37 10.47 3.10
N ARG A 73 -3.54 11.28 4.16
CA ARG A 73 -3.95 12.67 4.03
C ARG A 73 -2.92 13.52 3.29
N GLU A 74 -1.63 13.27 3.50
CA GLU A 74 -0.58 13.96 2.74
C GLU A 74 -0.57 13.54 1.28
N GLN A 75 -0.63 12.23 0.99
CA GLN A 75 -0.66 11.73 -0.39
C GLN A 75 -1.92 12.15 -1.16
N ALA A 76 -3.08 12.20 -0.50
CA ALA A 76 -4.36 12.57 -1.10
C ALA A 76 -4.38 13.97 -1.71
N LYS A 77 -3.47 14.87 -1.29
CA LYS A 77 -3.34 16.21 -1.86
C LYS A 77 -2.75 16.21 -3.26
N GLU A 78 -2.02 15.15 -3.63
CA GLU A 78 -1.19 15.09 -4.84
C GLU A 78 -1.60 13.99 -5.83
N VAL A 79 -2.45 13.04 -5.42
CA VAL A 79 -2.89 11.93 -6.27
C VAL A 79 -4.24 12.22 -6.93
N ASP A 80 -4.37 11.86 -8.19
CA ASP A 80 -5.61 12.06 -8.94
C ASP A 80 -6.65 10.95 -8.71
N VAL A 81 -6.19 9.72 -8.44
CA VAL A 81 -7.02 8.53 -8.30
C VAL A 81 -6.53 7.70 -7.11
N VAL A 82 -7.48 7.26 -6.28
CA VAL A 82 -7.23 6.36 -5.14
C VAL A 82 -7.97 5.05 -5.36
N ILE A 83 -7.23 3.93 -5.28
CA ILE A 83 -7.78 2.58 -5.31
C ILE A 83 -7.54 1.92 -3.95
N THR A 84 -8.62 1.54 -3.28
CA THR A 84 -8.60 0.89 -1.96
C THR A 84 -8.98 -0.58 -2.09
N THR A 85 -8.05 -1.47 -1.76
CA THR A 85 -8.22 -2.93 -1.78
C THR A 85 -7.76 -3.59 -0.48
N ALA A 86 -7.45 -2.81 0.55
CA ALA A 86 -7.18 -3.35 1.88
C ALA A 86 -8.46 -4.00 2.40
N LEU A 87 -8.35 -5.26 2.78
CA LEU A 87 -9.43 -6.04 3.39
C LEU A 87 -8.87 -6.59 4.69
N VAL A 88 -9.62 -6.36 5.76
CA VAL A 88 -9.32 -6.68 7.18
C VAL A 88 -8.39 -5.68 7.86
#